data_AF-A0A953UCH1-F1
#
_entry.id   AF-A0A953UCH1-F1
#
_cell.length_a   1.000
_cell.length_b   1.000
_cell.length_c   1.000
_cell.angle_alpha   90.00
_cell.angle_beta   90.00
_cell.angle_gamma   90.00
#
_symmetry.space_group_name_H-M   'P 1'
#
loop_
_entity.id
_entity.type
_entity.pdbx_description
1 polymer ?
#
loop_
_entity_poly.entity_id
_entity_poly.type
_entity_poly.pdbx_seq_one_letter_code
_entity_poly.pdbx_strand_id
1 'polypeptide(L)'
;MFRKMLVLIVAALPPLAFSQVPTANAYVQHNLVSDVPGLADVTDPNLVDPWGMSASSASPIWVSNHDKGVATLYNGSGAIVALVVTVPPAAGGAPPSKPTGQVNNSTTAFVLANGKPASFIFVTEDGTLSAWNAGAASTVMADNSASGAVYKGLAIGASSTLGPLLYAANINSGNIDVFDGKFTPAKVAGSFANPNIPSGFAPFNVWNLGGKLYVTYAKQSADKKNDVAGSGNGFVSVFDTDGNLLKHLVSNGPLNSPWGVAIAPSTFSKFAGALLVGNFGNGNINAFDLTTGSLLGTLQDTKGNPIQIEGLWALLVGNGKTGGDTNMLYFAAGISNGDTKVHGLFGSLAPPATVINAFNAASGASGAIAPGEALMLSGISIGPSPLASGKIPLSGSVDTSL
;
A
#
# COMPACT_ATOMS: atom_id res chain seq x y z
N MET A 1 4.51 -21.51 -4.16
CA MET A 1 4.44 -21.52 -2.68
C MET A 1 5.89 -21.64 -2.21
N PHE A 2 6.61 -20.53 -2.10
CA PHE A 2 8.05 -20.55 -1.81
C PHE A 2 8.23 -20.48 -0.29
N ARG A 3 8.54 -21.63 0.33
CA ARG A 3 9.00 -21.70 1.73
C ARG A 3 10.45 -21.21 1.76
N LYS A 4 10.76 -20.20 2.57
CA LYS A 4 12.14 -19.72 2.79
C LYS A 4 12.70 -20.42 4.04
N MET A 5 13.92 -20.97 3.93
CA MET A 5 14.60 -21.80 4.95
C MET A 5 15.53 -20.96 5.83
N LEU A 6 15.50 -21.22 7.13
CA LEU A 6 16.53 -20.85 8.10
C LEU A 6 16.93 -22.13 8.83
N VAL A 7 18.22 -22.47 8.84
CA VAL A 7 18.77 -23.68 9.50
C VAL A 7 19.41 -23.27 10.81
N LEU A 8 18.93 -23.81 11.93
CA LEU A 8 19.54 -23.63 13.26
C LEU A 8 19.73 -25.00 13.92
N ILE A 9 20.79 -25.18 14.73
CA ILE A 9 21.06 -26.41 15.47
C ILE A 9 20.63 -26.19 16.93
N VAL A 10 19.71 -26.99 17.48
CA VAL A 10 19.17 -26.77 18.86
C VAL A 10 19.03 -28.07 19.65
N ALA A 11 19.29 -28.00 20.96
CA ALA A 11 19.16 -29.08 21.94
C ALA A 11 17.74 -29.13 22.59
N ALA A 12 17.29 -30.34 22.95
CA ALA A 12 15.92 -30.64 23.40
C ALA A 12 15.42 -29.81 24.62
N LEU A 13 14.19 -29.29 24.52
CA LEU A 13 13.47 -28.56 25.59
C LEU A 13 12.15 -29.26 25.97
N PRO A 14 11.69 -29.14 27.24
CA PRO A 14 10.41 -29.68 27.70
C PRO A 14 9.20 -28.93 27.08
N PRO A 15 7.98 -29.51 27.13
CA PRO A 15 6.79 -28.87 26.56
C PRO A 15 6.46 -27.58 27.30
N LEU A 16 6.68 -26.44 26.64
CA LEU A 16 6.29 -25.12 27.12
C LEU A 16 4.78 -24.96 26.98
N ALA A 17 4.11 -24.61 28.08
CA ALA A 17 2.76 -24.07 28.01
C ALA A 17 2.84 -22.69 27.34
N PHE A 18 2.23 -22.53 26.16
CA PHE A 18 2.14 -21.24 25.48
C PHE A 18 1.17 -20.34 26.25
N SER A 19 1.70 -19.49 27.13
CA SER A 19 0.95 -18.32 27.60
C SER A 19 0.66 -17.42 26.39
N GLN A 20 -0.58 -16.96 26.21
CA GLN A 20 -0.90 -15.92 25.22
C GLN A 20 -0.13 -14.65 25.59
N VAL A 21 1.01 -14.44 24.93
CA VAL A 21 1.70 -13.15 24.94
C VAL A 21 0.70 -12.11 24.40
N PRO A 22 0.53 -10.94 25.06
CA PRO A 22 -0.28 -9.86 24.52
C PRO A 22 0.11 -9.60 23.05
N THR A 23 -0.87 -9.37 22.17
CA THR A 23 -0.57 -9.13 20.75
C THR A 23 0.34 -7.91 20.61
N ALA A 24 1.57 -8.14 20.17
CA ALA A 24 2.61 -7.11 20.16
C ALA A 24 2.34 -6.05 19.09
N ASN A 25 2.47 -4.78 19.44
CA ASN A 25 2.54 -3.67 18.49
C ASN A 25 4.01 -3.44 18.12
N ALA A 26 4.58 -4.32 17.30
CA ALA A 26 6.00 -4.28 16.97
C ALA A 26 6.22 -4.76 15.53
N TYR A 27 6.34 -3.83 14.60
CA TYR A 27 6.51 -4.12 13.18
C TYR A 27 7.94 -3.82 12.75
N VAL A 28 8.42 -4.57 11.77
CA VAL A 28 9.75 -4.37 11.19
C VAL A 28 9.61 -3.75 9.82
N GLN A 29 10.17 -2.56 9.64
CA GLN A 29 10.35 -1.95 8.33
C GLN A 29 11.55 -2.56 7.62
N HIS A 30 11.38 -2.85 6.34
CA HIS A 30 12.44 -3.27 5.43
C HIS A 30 12.42 -2.40 4.17
N ASN A 31 13.54 -1.76 3.88
CA ASN A 31 13.71 -0.91 2.71
C ASN A 31 14.14 -1.77 1.52
N LEU A 32 13.23 -1.97 0.57
CA LEU A 32 13.43 -2.94 -0.52
C LEU A 32 14.09 -2.29 -1.74
N VAL A 33 13.57 -1.13 -2.16
CA VAL A 33 14.06 -0.42 -3.35
C VAL A 33 14.11 1.08 -3.09
N SER A 34 15.17 1.74 -3.55
CA SER A 34 15.29 3.20 -3.58
C SER A 34 16.10 3.66 -4.79
N ASP A 35 15.93 4.89 -5.26
CA ASP A 35 16.84 5.49 -6.24
C ASP A 35 18.18 5.95 -5.63
N VAL A 36 18.26 6.02 -4.30
CA VAL A 36 19.48 6.38 -3.56
C VAL A 36 20.36 5.15 -3.35
N PRO A 37 21.61 5.15 -3.89
CA PRO A 37 22.52 4.03 -3.69
C PRO A 37 22.80 3.75 -2.20
N GLY A 38 22.60 2.51 -1.77
CA GLY A 38 22.87 2.05 -0.40
C GLY A 38 21.77 2.36 0.63
N LEU A 39 20.67 3.02 0.25
CA LEU A 39 19.55 3.30 1.16
C LEU A 39 18.59 2.10 1.33
N ALA A 40 18.53 1.23 0.33
CA ALA A 40 17.70 0.02 0.28
C ALA A 40 18.49 -1.15 -0.33
N ASP A 41 17.94 -2.36 -0.24
CA ASP A 41 18.57 -3.58 -0.79
C ASP A 41 18.87 -3.48 -2.28
N VAL A 42 17.98 -2.82 -3.03
CA VAL A 42 18.07 -2.64 -4.47
C VAL A 42 18.04 -1.16 -4.82
N THR A 43 18.92 -0.75 -5.74
CA THR A 43 18.90 0.61 -6.30
C THR A 43 18.22 0.62 -7.67
N ASP A 44 17.15 1.40 -7.82
CA ASP A 44 16.48 1.65 -9.10
C ASP A 44 16.34 3.17 -9.36
N PRO A 45 17.10 3.74 -10.30
CA PRO A 45 17.04 5.17 -10.64
C PRO A 45 15.68 5.66 -11.18
N ASN A 46 14.76 4.75 -11.52
CA ASN A 46 13.41 5.11 -11.94
C ASN A 46 12.48 5.37 -10.75
N LEU A 47 12.78 4.85 -9.55
CA LEU A 47 11.93 4.96 -8.37
C LEU A 47 12.11 6.32 -7.69
N VAL A 48 11.64 7.38 -8.32
CA VAL A 48 11.71 8.75 -7.76
C VAL A 48 10.30 9.23 -7.46
N ASP A 49 10.09 9.67 -6.22
CA ASP A 49 8.79 10.10 -5.68
C ASP A 49 7.65 9.11 -5.99
N PRO A 50 7.72 7.84 -5.53
CA PRO A 50 6.70 6.86 -5.83
C PRO A 50 5.43 7.10 -5.01
N TRP A 51 4.29 7.17 -5.69
CA TRP A 51 3.00 7.46 -5.06
C TRP A 51 2.10 6.22 -5.00
N GLY A 52 1.37 5.94 -6.09
CA GLY A 52 0.39 4.87 -6.13
C GLY A 52 1.00 3.49 -6.33
N MET A 53 0.36 2.48 -5.72
CA MET A 53 0.69 1.07 -5.92
C MET A 53 -0.55 0.27 -6.28
N SER A 54 -0.40 -0.71 -7.16
CA SER A 54 -1.43 -1.71 -7.42
C SER A 54 -0.86 -3.05 -7.85
N ALA A 55 -1.64 -4.12 -7.68
CA ALA A 55 -1.31 -5.43 -8.20
C ALA A 55 -2.60 -6.15 -8.60
N SER A 56 -2.51 -7.05 -9.59
CA SER A 56 -3.53 -8.08 -9.78
C SER A 56 -3.37 -9.17 -8.72
N SER A 57 -4.24 -10.20 -8.78
CA SER A 57 -4.14 -11.37 -7.91
C SER A 57 -2.85 -12.19 -8.05
N ALA A 58 -2.08 -12.01 -9.14
CA ALA A 58 -0.86 -12.78 -9.37
C ALA A 58 0.35 -11.97 -9.86
N SER A 59 0.17 -10.72 -10.27
CA SER A 59 1.25 -9.88 -10.82
C SER A 59 2.25 -9.43 -9.74
N PRO A 60 3.42 -8.93 -10.14
CA PRO A 60 4.23 -8.04 -9.31
C PRO A 60 3.42 -6.81 -8.84
N ILE A 61 3.99 -6.06 -7.90
CA ILE A 61 3.51 -4.74 -7.48
C ILE A 61 3.96 -3.72 -8.51
N TRP A 62 3.00 -2.98 -9.06
CA TRP A 62 3.24 -1.80 -9.88
C TRP A 62 3.36 -0.58 -8.98
N VAL A 63 4.26 0.34 -9.32
CA VAL A 63 4.53 1.56 -8.57
C VAL A 63 4.61 2.74 -9.54
N SER A 64 3.78 3.76 -9.34
CA SER A 64 3.78 5.00 -10.12
C SER A 64 4.89 5.91 -9.62
N ASN A 65 5.86 6.22 -10.48
CA ASN A 65 7.01 7.06 -10.16
C ASN A 65 6.72 8.47 -10.64
N HIS A 66 6.18 9.28 -9.72
CA HIS A 66 5.60 10.59 -9.99
C HIS A 66 6.59 11.52 -10.71
N ASP A 67 7.84 11.56 -10.25
CA ASP A 67 8.86 12.46 -10.80
C ASP A 67 9.58 11.93 -12.05
N LYS A 68 9.24 10.72 -12.51
CA LYS A 68 9.79 10.11 -13.73
C LYS A 68 8.77 9.92 -14.84
N GLY A 69 7.48 10.07 -14.59
CA GLY A 69 6.45 9.84 -15.61
C GLY A 69 6.36 8.38 -16.06
N VAL A 70 6.71 7.45 -15.17
CA VAL A 70 6.70 6.01 -15.46
C VAL A 70 6.05 5.21 -14.34
N ALA A 71 5.70 3.95 -14.62
CA ALA A 71 5.41 2.94 -13.63
C ALA A 71 6.45 1.81 -13.71
N THR A 72 7.06 1.48 -12.57
CA THR A 72 7.98 0.35 -12.39
C THR A 72 7.30 -0.82 -11.71
N LEU A 73 7.89 -2.01 -11.81
CA LEU A 73 7.35 -3.24 -11.24
C LEU A 73 8.37 -3.91 -10.33
N TYR A 74 7.95 -4.31 -9.14
CA TYR A 74 8.77 -5.06 -8.18
C TYR A 74 8.03 -6.29 -7.69
N ASN A 75 8.78 -7.37 -7.46
CA ASN A 75 8.24 -8.48 -6.68
C ASN A 75 8.22 -8.14 -5.18
N GLY A 76 7.61 -8.99 -4.37
CA GLY A 76 7.52 -8.78 -2.91
C GLY A 76 8.83 -8.82 -2.13
N SER A 77 9.98 -9.07 -2.78
CA SER A 77 11.32 -8.92 -2.19
C SER A 77 12.09 -7.73 -2.76
N GLY A 78 11.45 -6.84 -3.50
CA GLY A 78 12.10 -5.68 -4.13
C GLY A 78 12.87 -5.99 -5.43
N ALA A 79 12.81 -7.22 -5.95
CA ALA A 79 13.50 -7.50 -7.20
C ALA A 79 12.80 -6.79 -8.37
N ILE A 80 13.60 -6.08 -9.17
CA ILE A 80 13.15 -5.34 -10.35
C ILE A 80 12.60 -6.31 -11.39
N VAL A 81 11.42 -6.00 -11.92
CA VAL A 81 10.91 -6.59 -13.15
C VAL A 81 11.20 -5.62 -14.28
N ALA A 82 11.84 -6.11 -15.34
CA ALA A 82 12.44 -5.26 -16.39
C ALA A 82 11.47 -4.34 -17.16
N LEU A 83 10.16 -4.55 -17.05
CA LEU A 83 9.16 -3.68 -17.66
C LEU A 83 9.12 -2.32 -16.94
N VAL A 84 9.27 -1.26 -17.71
CA VAL A 84 8.98 0.12 -17.28
C VAL A 84 7.95 0.67 -18.25
N VAL A 85 6.84 1.18 -17.72
CA VAL A 85 5.74 1.73 -18.53
C VAL A 85 5.73 3.24 -18.45
N THR A 86 5.93 3.93 -19.56
CA THR A 86 5.76 5.39 -19.63
C THR A 86 4.28 5.74 -19.52
N VAL A 87 3.97 6.66 -18.61
CA VAL A 87 2.67 7.34 -18.54
C VAL A 87 2.81 8.66 -19.31
N PRO A 88 2.10 8.85 -20.43
CA PRO A 88 2.25 10.04 -21.24
C PRO A 88 1.69 11.28 -20.53
N PRO A 89 2.23 12.49 -20.81
CA PRO A 89 1.63 13.74 -20.34
C PRO A 89 0.30 14.01 -21.04
N ALA A 90 -0.45 14.99 -20.54
CA ALA A 90 -1.60 15.56 -21.24
C ALA A 90 -1.24 16.03 -22.66
N ALA A 91 -2.24 16.15 -23.53
CA ALA A 91 -2.03 16.65 -24.88
C ALA A 91 -1.43 18.08 -24.83
N GLY A 92 -0.23 18.23 -25.41
CA GLY A 92 0.51 19.50 -25.35
C GLY A 92 1.22 19.79 -24.01
N GLY A 93 1.12 18.88 -23.03
CA GLY A 93 1.84 18.93 -21.76
C GLY A 93 3.33 18.58 -21.92
N ALA A 94 4.16 19.09 -21.00
CA ALA A 94 5.58 18.81 -20.98
C ALA A 94 5.88 17.45 -20.32
N PRO A 95 6.77 16.61 -20.88
CA PRO A 95 7.26 15.42 -20.20
C PRO A 95 8.31 15.75 -19.12
N PRO A 96 8.49 14.91 -18.10
CA PRO A 96 7.66 13.73 -17.80
C PRO A 96 6.27 14.14 -17.27
N SER A 97 5.28 13.26 -17.44
CA SER A 97 4.00 13.38 -16.73
C SER A 97 4.18 13.14 -15.23
N LYS A 98 3.11 13.40 -14.47
CA LYS A 98 3.06 13.22 -13.01
C LYS A 98 2.09 12.13 -12.58
N PRO A 99 2.40 10.83 -12.76
CA PRO A 99 1.50 9.73 -12.41
C PRO A 99 1.32 9.60 -10.89
N THR A 100 0.08 9.38 -10.47
CA THR A 100 -0.30 9.30 -9.05
C THR A 100 -0.95 7.94 -8.74
N GLY A 101 -2.28 7.91 -8.58
CA GLY A 101 -3.08 6.72 -8.37
C GLY A 101 -3.12 5.80 -9.59
N GLN A 102 -3.25 4.49 -9.32
CA GLN A 102 -3.32 3.46 -10.35
C GLN A 102 -4.12 2.26 -9.88
N VAL A 103 -4.65 1.48 -10.82
CA VAL A 103 -5.41 0.25 -10.55
C VAL A 103 -5.09 -0.85 -11.55
N ASN A 104 -5.18 -2.10 -11.07
CA ASN A 104 -5.33 -3.24 -11.95
C ASN A 104 -6.79 -3.35 -12.43
N ASN A 105 -7.00 -3.57 -13.72
CA ASN A 105 -8.31 -3.91 -14.26
C ASN A 105 -8.45 -5.43 -14.39
N SER A 106 -9.38 -6.00 -13.63
CA SER A 106 -9.75 -7.42 -13.68
C SER A 106 -11.05 -7.67 -14.46
N THR A 107 -11.62 -6.62 -15.07
CA THR A 107 -12.89 -6.69 -15.82
C THR A 107 -12.64 -6.84 -17.33
N THR A 108 -13.72 -7.02 -18.08
CA THR A 108 -13.71 -7.00 -19.55
C THR A 108 -14.02 -5.62 -20.14
N ALA A 109 -14.25 -4.60 -19.30
CA ALA A 109 -14.45 -3.23 -19.72
C ALA A 109 -13.11 -2.51 -19.96
N PHE A 110 -13.15 -1.21 -20.28
CA PHE A 110 -11.97 -0.37 -20.49
C PHE A 110 -11.12 -0.86 -21.67
N VAL A 111 -11.78 -1.11 -22.79
CA VAL A 111 -11.18 -1.68 -24.00
C VAL A 111 -10.34 -0.63 -24.73
N LEU A 112 -9.09 -0.99 -25.05
CA LEU A 112 -8.17 -0.18 -25.84
C LEU A 112 -8.43 -0.36 -27.34
N ALA A 113 -7.82 0.49 -28.17
CA ALA A 113 -7.96 0.45 -29.62
C ALA A 113 -7.58 -0.90 -30.27
N ASN A 114 -6.76 -1.71 -29.60
CA ASN A 114 -6.41 -3.07 -30.01
C ASN A 114 -7.50 -4.13 -29.74
N GLY A 115 -8.69 -3.71 -29.27
CA GLY A 115 -9.83 -4.58 -28.99
C GLY A 115 -9.72 -5.39 -27.71
N LYS A 116 -8.69 -5.16 -26.89
CA LYS A 116 -8.49 -5.85 -25.61
C LYS A 116 -8.66 -4.89 -24.42
N PRO A 117 -9.19 -5.37 -23.27
CA PRO A 117 -9.24 -4.60 -22.04
C PRO A 117 -7.86 -4.07 -21.62
N ALA A 118 -7.84 -2.91 -20.97
CA ALA A 118 -6.69 -2.46 -20.20
C ALA A 118 -6.35 -3.47 -19.10
N SER A 119 -5.06 -3.64 -18.78
CA SER A 119 -4.61 -4.41 -17.61
C SER A 119 -4.29 -3.51 -16.42
N PHE A 120 -3.74 -2.32 -16.68
CA PHE A 120 -3.48 -1.29 -15.68
C PHE A 120 -3.94 0.07 -16.19
N ILE A 121 -4.44 0.89 -15.28
CA ILE A 121 -4.99 2.21 -15.56
C ILE A 121 -4.40 3.19 -14.54
N PHE A 122 -4.01 4.36 -15.02
CA PHE A 122 -3.27 5.38 -14.27
C PHE A 122 -3.99 6.72 -14.37
N VAL A 123 -3.87 7.54 -13.33
CA VAL A 123 -4.20 8.97 -13.39
C VAL A 123 -2.97 9.81 -13.08
N THR A 124 -3.01 11.08 -13.49
CA THR A 124 -1.90 12.03 -13.28
C THR A 124 -2.37 13.32 -12.63
N GLU A 125 -1.43 14.04 -11.99
CA GLU A 125 -1.67 15.43 -11.56
C GLU A 125 -1.94 16.38 -12.73
N ASP A 126 -1.52 15.98 -13.93
CA ASP A 126 -1.78 16.72 -15.18
C ASP A 126 -3.25 16.60 -15.64
N GLY A 127 -4.09 15.86 -14.91
CA GLY A 127 -5.52 15.74 -15.21
C GLY A 127 -5.83 14.69 -16.28
N THR A 128 -4.95 13.71 -16.49
CA THR A 128 -5.17 12.63 -17.47
C THR A 128 -5.57 11.31 -16.81
N LEU A 129 -6.26 10.49 -17.58
CA LEU A 129 -6.49 9.07 -17.31
C LEU A 129 -5.92 8.28 -18.48
N SER A 130 -4.97 7.39 -18.22
CA SER A 130 -4.32 6.56 -19.24
C SER A 130 -4.42 5.07 -18.93
N ALA A 131 -4.36 4.23 -19.96
CA ALA A 131 -4.56 2.80 -19.83
C ALA A 131 -3.52 2.00 -20.62
N TRP A 132 -3.10 0.86 -20.06
CA TRP A 132 -2.06 0.01 -20.60
C TRP A 132 -2.48 -1.46 -20.59
N ASN A 133 -2.18 -2.21 -21.66
CA ASN A 133 -2.27 -3.67 -21.66
C ASN A 133 -1.06 -4.38 -22.30
N ALA A 134 -0.17 -3.66 -22.99
CA ALA A 134 1.04 -4.19 -23.59
C ALA A 134 1.98 -3.06 -24.02
N GLY A 135 3.25 -3.39 -24.24
CA GLY A 135 4.25 -2.45 -24.75
C GLY A 135 4.87 -1.57 -23.67
N ALA A 136 5.59 -0.53 -24.08
CA ALA A 136 6.40 0.32 -23.20
C ALA A 136 5.69 1.58 -22.70
N ALA A 137 4.47 1.89 -23.17
CA ALA A 137 3.75 3.11 -22.80
C ALA A 137 2.24 2.86 -22.69
N SER A 138 1.58 3.54 -21.75
CA SER A 138 0.12 3.61 -21.70
C SER A 138 -0.41 4.60 -22.75
N THR A 139 -1.72 4.58 -22.99
CA THR A 139 -2.42 5.49 -23.91
C THR A 139 -3.37 6.38 -23.12
N VAL A 140 -3.38 7.69 -23.37
CA VAL A 140 -4.36 8.62 -22.78
C VAL A 140 -5.76 8.26 -23.29
N MET A 141 -6.68 8.03 -22.35
CA MET A 141 -8.08 7.68 -22.64
C MET A 141 -9.04 8.83 -22.29
N ALA A 142 -8.68 9.66 -21.31
CA ALA A 142 -9.36 10.92 -21.01
C ALA A 142 -8.32 11.98 -20.64
N ASP A 143 -8.56 13.22 -21.07
CA ASP A 143 -7.70 14.37 -20.81
C ASP A 143 -8.55 15.55 -20.32
N ASN A 144 -8.49 15.79 -19.01
CA ASN A 144 -9.19 16.87 -18.32
C ASN A 144 -8.23 17.98 -17.89
N SER A 145 -7.01 18.03 -18.45
CA SER A 145 -6.01 19.07 -18.17
C SER A 145 -6.54 20.48 -18.43
N ALA A 146 -7.32 20.66 -19.50
CA ALA A 146 -7.95 21.94 -19.85
C ALA A 146 -8.97 22.43 -18.81
N SER A 147 -9.58 21.52 -18.05
CA SER A 147 -10.45 21.85 -16.91
C SER A 147 -9.69 22.03 -15.59
N GLY A 148 -8.36 21.85 -15.60
CA GLY A 148 -7.51 21.98 -14.41
C GLY A 148 -7.61 20.82 -13.43
N ALA A 149 -8.04 19.63 -13.89
CA ALA A 149 -8.14 18.46 -13.02
C ALA A 149 -6.77 18.09 -12.44
N VAL A 150 -6.74 17.74 -11.15
CA VAL A 150 -5.53 17.24 -10.46
C VAL A 150 -5.90 15.94 -9.78
N TYR A 151 -5.61 14.81 -10.44
CA TYR A 151 -5.95 13.50 -9.93
C TYR A 151 -4.88 12.99 -8.97
N LYS A 152 -5.30 12.68 -7.76
CA LYS A 152 -4.41 12.15 -6.71
C LYS A 152 -4.56 10.65 -6.53
N GLY A 153 -5.76 10.10 -6.76
CA GLY A 153 -6.10 8.71 -6.46
C GLY A 153 -7.04 8.08 -7.48
N LEU A 154 -7.02 6.75 -7.60
CA LEU A 154 -7.86 6.01 -8.54
C LEU A 154 -8.34 4.69 -7.92
N ALA A 155 -9.63 4.41 -8.06
CA ALA A 155 -10.23 3.11 -7.76
C ALA A 155 -11.01 2.60 -8.97
N ILE A 156 -11.14 1.28 -9.06
CA ILE A 156 -12.07 0.59 -9.95
C ILE A 156 -13.12 -0.13 -9.10
N GLY A 157 -14.37 -0.08 -9.52
CA GLY A 157 -15.49 -0.76 -8.85
C GLY A 157 -16.61 -1.05 -9.83
N ALA A 158 -17.62 -1.80 -9.40
CA ALA A 158 -18.79 -2.07 -10.21
C ALA A 158 -20.02 -1.43 -9.58
N SER A 159 -20.58 -0.42 -10.25
CA SER A 159 -21.90 0.12 -9.93
C SER A 159 -22.97 -0.93 -10.19
N SER A 160 -24.00 -0.97 -9.35
CA SER A 160 -25.12 -1.89 -9.50
C SER A 160 -25.93 -1.64 -10.78
N THR A 161 -25.85 -0.42 -11.33
CA THR A 161 -26.65 0.02 -12.48
C THR A 161 -25.81 0.30 -13.74
N LEU A 162 -24.55 0.72 -13.58
CA LEU A 162 -23.69 1.13 -14.69
C LEU A 162 -22.59 0.11 -15.03
N GLY A 163 -22.40 -0.92 -14.20
CA GLY A 163 -21.32 -1.89 -14.37
C GLY A 163 -19.96 -1.33 -13.93
N PRO A 164 -18.83 -1.77 -14.53
CA PRO A 164 -17.50 -1.31 -14.16
C PRO A 164 -17.32 0.21 -14.35
N LEU A 165 -16.87 0.89 -13.31
CA LEU A 165 -16.58 2.32 -13.26
C LEU A 165 -15.17 2.56 -12.70
N LEU A 166 -14.56 3.66 -13.12
CA LEU A 166 -13.38 4.25 -12.49
C LEU A 166 -13.79 5.46 -11.66
N TYR A 167 -13.15 5.62 -10.51
CA TYR A 167 -13.38 6.71 -9.57
C TYR A 167 -12.04 7.40 -9.34
N ALA A 168 -11.92 8.65 -9.76
CA ALA A 168 -10.69 9.43 -9.64
C ALA A 168 -10.87 10.55 -8.61
N ALA A 169 -10.02 10.57 -7.59
CA ALA A 169 -10.02 11.64 -6.59
C ALA A 169 -9.40 12.91 -7.21
N ASN A 170 -10.23 13.90 -7.51
CA ASN A 170 -9.82 15.17 -8.10
C ASN A 170 -9.72 16.22 -7.00
N ILE A 171 -8.50 16.44 -6.52
CA ILE A 171 -8.30 17.40 -5.42
C ILE A 171 -8.68 18.81 -5.86
N ASN A 172 -8.53 19.18 -7.14
CA ASN A 172 -8.80 20.54 -7.60
C ASN A 172 -10.27 20.91 -7.58
N SER A 173 -11.12 20.02 -8.11
CA SER A 173 -12.57 20.23 -8.13
C SER A 173 -13.21 19.95 -6.76
N GLY A 174 -12.55 19.16 -5.91
CA GLY A 174 -13.10 18.67 -4.64
C GLY A 174 -14.06 17.49 -4.79
N ASN A 175 -14.08 16.85 -5.96
CA ASN A 175 -15.00 15.76 -6.29
C ASN A 175 -14.28 14.44 -6.59
N ILE A 176 -15.06 13.35 -6.56
CA ILE A 176 -14.70 12.12 -7.25
C ILE A 176 -15.23 12.21 -8.68
N ASP A 177 -14.33 12.27 -9.66
CA ASP A 177 -14.70 12.19 -11.07
C ASP A 177 -14.90 10.71 -11.43
N VAL A 178 -15.98 10.39 -12.14
CA VAL A 178 -16.37 9.01 -12.47
C VAL A 178 -16.29 8.79 -13.97
N PHE A 179 -15.72 7.67 -14.39
CA PHE A 179 -15.65 7.26 -15.80
C PHE A 179 -16.29 5.88 -15.99
N ASP A 180 -17.06 5.72 -17.07
CA ASP A 180 -17.68 4.46 -17.43
C ASP A 180 -16.70 3.46 -18.06
N GLY A 181 -17.18 2.24 -18.34
CA GLY A 181 -16.40 1.19 -18.99
C GLY A 181 -15.84 1.51 -20.39
N LYS A 182 -16.13 2.71 -20.93
CA LYS A 182 -15.58 3.24 -22.19
C LYS A 182 -14.68 4.47 -21.96
N PHE A 183 -14.27 4.73 -20.72
CA PHE A 183 -13.50 5.89 -20.30
C PHE A 183 -14.23 7.24 -20.49
N THR A 184 -15.55 7.24 -20.61
CA THR A 184 -16.32 8.48 -20.75
C THR A 184 -16.85 8.95 -19.40
N PRO A 185 -16.98 10.28 -19.17
CA PRO A 185 -17.52 10.79 -17.91
C PRO A 185 -18.89 10.20 -17.59
N ALA A 186 -19.05 9.74 -16.37
CA ALA A 186 -20.28 9.15 -15.85
C ALA A 186 -20.73 9.88 -14.58
N LYS A 187 -21.98 9.65 -14.19
CA LYS A 187 -22.56 10.16 -12.94
C LYS A 187 -23.19 9.01 -12.19
N VAL A 188 -22.88 8.92 -10.90
CA VAL A 188 -23.53 7.99 -9.97
C VAL A 188 -24.53 8.74 -9.11
N ALA A 189 -25.58 8.06 -8.66
CA ALA A 189 -26.72 8.69 -8.01
C ALA A 189 -26.35 9.39 -6.70
N GLY A 190 -25.47 8.79 -5.89
CA GLY A 190 -25.11 9.32 -4.57
C GLY A 190 -24.09 10.46 -4.57
N SER A 191 -23.48 10.76 -5.74
CA SER A 191 -22.57 11.89 -5.99
C SER A 191 -21.38 12.05 -5.04
N PHE A 192 -21.07 11.05 -4.21
CA PHE A 192 -20.02 11.11 -3.18
C PHE A 192 -20.20 12.26 -2.17
N ALA A 193 -21.45 12.67 -1.94
CA ALA A 193 -21.74 13.74 -1.00
C ALA A 193 -21.52 13.29 0.46
N ASN A 194 -20.76 14.07 1.22
CA ASN A 194 -20.67 13.94 2.67
C ASN A 194 -20.79 15.31 3.35
N PRO A 195 -21.96 15.68 3.89
CA PRO A 195 -22.16 17.00 4.51
C PRO A 195 -21.37 17.21 5.81
N ASN A 196 -20.78 16.16 6.38
CA ASN A 196 -19.96 16.25 7.59
C ASN A 196 -18.48 16.58 7.29
N ILE A 197 -18.08 16.63 6.02
CA ILE A 197 -16.75 17.11 5.62
C ILE A 197 -16.79 18.64 5.54
N PRO A 198 -15.98 19.37 6.32
CA PRO A 198 -15.95 20.84 6.27
C PRO A 198 -15.50 21.36 4.91
N SER A 199 -15.90 22.59 4.58
CA SER A 199 -15.38 23.29 3.40
C SER A 199 -13.85 23.46 3.51
N GLY A 200 -13.18 23.46 2.35
CA GLY A 200 -11.72 23.49 2.28
C GLY A 200 -11.05 22.13 2.46
N PHE A 201 -11.82 21.04 2.46
CA PHE A 201 -11.31 19.67 2.31
C PHE A 201 -11.74 19.10 0.95
N ALA A 202 -10.91 18.23 0.38
CA ALA A 202 -11.15 17.60 -0.91
C ALA A 202 -10.73 16.12 -0.87
N PRO A 203 -11.32 15.25 -1.71
CA PRO A 203 -10.85 13.88 -1.88
C PRO A 203 -9.35 13.87 -2.22
N PHE A 204 -8.59 13.14 -1.43
CA PHE A 204 -7.14 13.00 -1.60
C PHE A 204 -6.77 11.64 -2.18
N ASN A 205 -7.53 10.59 -1.87
CA ASN A 205 -7.49 9.30 -2.56
C ASN A 205 -8.83 8.57 -2.44
N VAL A 206 -9.02 7.54 -3.26
CA VAL A 206 -10.13 6.59 -3.20
C VAL A 206 -9.60 5.17 -3.39
N TRP A 207 -9.96 4.27 -2.47
CA TRP A 207 -9.59 2.86 -2.48
C TRP A 207 -10.84 1.98 -2.52
N ASN A 208 -10.86 0.94 -3.35
CA ASN A 208 -11.89 -0.09 -3.27
C ASN A 208 -11.43 -1.25 -2.38
N LEU A 209 -12.01 -1.36 -1.19
CA LEU A 209 -11.70 -2.41 -0.22
C LEU A 209 -12.96 -3.23 0.04
N GLY A 210 -12.96 -4.49 -0.40
CA GLY A 210 -14.09 -5.40 -0.20
C GLY A 210 -15.40 -4.93 -0.86
N GLY A 211 -15.32 -4.20 -1.98
CA GLY A 211 -16.49 -3.69 -2.71
C GLY A 211 -17.05 -2.36 -2.17
N LYS A 212 -16.37 -1.73 -1.21
CA LYS A 212 -16.71 -0.39 -0.70
C LYS A 212 -15.61 0.59 -1.06
N LEU A 213 -16.01 1.82 -1.36
CA LEU A 213 -15.09 2.91 -1.71
C LEU A 213 -14.72 3.70 -0.45
N TYR A 214 -13.49 3.54 0.00
CA TYR A 214 -12.89 4.31 1.08
C TYR A 214 -12.25 5.56 0.48
N VAL A 215 -12.88 6.72 0.68
CA VAL A 215 -12.39 8.01 0.21
C VAL A 215 -11.71 8.71 1.38
N THR A 216 -10.43 9.00 1.22
CA THR A 216 -9.71 9.88 2.14
C THR A 216 -9.88 11.33 1.69
N TYR A 217 -9.99 12.24 2.65
CA TYR A 217 -10.05 13.67 2.40
C TYR A 217 -8.89 14.35 3.11
N ALA A 218 -8.27 15.33 2.46
CA ALA A 218 -7.23 16.16 3.03
C ALA A 218 -7.62 17.64 2.94
N LYS A 219 -7.06 18.47 3.82
CA LYS A 219 -7.25 19.92 3.75
C LYS A 219 -6.59 20.42 2.47
N GLN A 220 -7.32 21.20 1.70
CA GLN A 220 -6.91 21.67 0.38
C GLN A 220 -6.07 22.95 0.51
N SER A 221 -4.99 23.05 -0.27
CA SER A 221 -4.19 24.27 -0.42
C SER A 221 -4.99 25.39 -1.09
N ALA A 222 -4.53 26.64 -0.93
CA ALA A 222 -5.23 27.80 -1.49
C ALA A 222 -5.34 27.77 -3.03
N ASP A 223 -4.34 27.21 -3.72
CA ASP A 223 -4.34 27.01 -5.17
C ASP A 223 -5.10 25.75 -5.63
N LYS A 224 -5.60 24.96 -4.67
CA LYS A 224 -6.36 23.73 -4.88
C LYS A 224 -5.61 22.64 -5.64
N LYS A 225 -4.28 22.63 -5.61
CA LYS A 225 -3.48 21.59 -6.27
C LYS A 225 -2.93 20.56 -5.30
N ASN A 226 -2.80 20.92 -4.03
CA ASN A 226 -2.13 20.11 -3.02
C ASN A 226 -2.93 20.06 -1.72
N ASP A 227 -2.48 19.19 -0.83
CA ASP A 227 -2.94 19.14 0.54
C ASP A 227 -2.20 20.17 1.42
N VAL A 228 -2.72 20.38 2.62
CA VAL A 228 -2.06 21.11 3.70
C VAL A 228 -1.91 20.14 4.86
N ALA A 229 -0.70 19.62 5.04
CA ALA A 229 -0.35 18.76 6.17
C ALA A 229 -0.62 19.45 7.52
N GLY A 230 -1.02 18.65 8.50
CA GLY A 230 -1.28 19.05 9.88
C GLY A 230 -2.15 18.03 10.60
N SER A 231 -1.96 17.87 11.91
CA SER A 231 -2.84 17.00 12.71
C SER A 231 -4.28 17.47 12.63
N GLY A 232 -5.20 16.54 12.37
CA GLY A 232 -6.61 16.86 12.17
C GLY A 232 -6.96 17.34 10.76
N ASN A 233 -5.98 17.49 9.86
CA ASN A 233 -6.24 17.82 8.45
C ASN A 233 -6.56 16.55 7.64
N GLY A 234 -7.52 15.76 8.10
CA GLY A 234 -7.95 14.59 7.34
C GLY A 234 -9.22 13.91 7.83
N PHE A 235 -9.86 13.20 6.90
CA PHE A 235 -11.05 12.37 7.13
C PHE A 235 -10.98 11.09 6.30
N VAL A 236 -11.77 10.09 6.69
CA VAL A 236 -12.06 8.91 5.86
C VAL A 236 -13.57 8.68 5.83
N SER A 237 -14.13 8.58 4.63
CA SER A 237 -15.54 8.21 4.41
C SER A 237 -15.63 6.93 3.59
N VAL A 238 -16.71 6.18 3.78
CA VAL A 238 -17.00 4.93 3.08
C VAL A 238 -18.27 5.12 2.27
N PHE A 239 -18.19 4.80 0.99
CA PHE A 239 -19.28 4.85 0.03
C PHE A 239 -19.52 3.47 -0.59
N ASP A 240 -20.71 3.26 -1.13
CA ASP A 240 -20.92 2.20 -2.11
C ASP A 240 -20.40 2.63 -3.50
N THR A 241 -20.47 1.74 -4.48
CA THR A 241 -20.05 2.01 -5.86
C THR A 241 -21.03 2.88 -6.65
N ASP A 242 -22.22 3.14 -6.11
CA ASP A 242 -23.19 4.11 -6.65
C ASP A 242 -23.01 5.51 -6.00
N GLY A 243 -21.93 5.70 -5.22
CA GLY A 243 -21.53 6.96 -4.62
C GLY A 243 -22.36 7.36 -3.41
N ASN A 244 -23.19 6.47 -2.85
CA ASN A 244 -23.97 6.76 -1.66
C ASN A 244 -23.09 6.64 -0.41
N LEU A 245 -23.19 7.63 0.48
CA LEU A 245 -22.46 7.60 1.75
C LEU A 245 -22.97 6.47 2.63
N LEU A 246 -22.10 5.49 2.91
CA LEU A 246 -22.37 4.44 3.88
C LEU A 246 -21.96 4.87 5.28
N LYS A 247 -20.81 5.56 5.38
CA LYS A 247 -20.29 6.01 6.67
C LYS A 247 -19.32 7.18 6.55
N HIS A 248 -19.49 8.18 7.40
CA HIS A 248 -18.39 9.08 7.78
C HIS A 248 -17.58 8.37 8.87
N LEU A 249 -16.48 7.71 8.47
CA LEU A 249 -15.85 6.66 9.28
C LEU A 249 -14.86 7.24 10.29
N VAL A 250 -13.87 8.00 9.81
CA VAL A 250 -12.85 8.60 10.67
C VAL A 250 -12.88 10.10 10.51
N SER A 251 -13.00 10.80 11.64
CA SER A 251 -13.06 12.27 11.70
C SER A 251 -11.89 12.79 12.51
N ASN A 252 -11.10 13.70 11.93
CA ASN A 252 -10.05 14.43 12.65
C ASN A 252 -9.12 13.48 13.46
N GLY A 253 -8.47 13.99 14.51
CA GLY A 253 -7.57 13.21 15.36
C GLY A 253 -6.18 13.07 14.75
N PRO A 254 -5.59 11.85 14.69
CA PRO A 254 -4.22 11.67 14.23
C PRO A 254 -4.08 11.75 12.69
N LEU A 255 -5.19 11.92 11.95
CA LEU A 255 -5.17 12.04 10.50
C LEU A 255 -4.45 13.32 10.07
N ASN A 256 -3.49 13.17 9.16
CA ASN A 256 -2.64 14.24 8.65
C ASN A 256 -2.36 13.97 7.17
N SER A 257 -3.18 14.56 6.30
CA SER A 257 -3.18 14.27 4.85
C SER A 257 -3.25 12.75 4.56
N PRO A 258 -4.31 12.06 4.98
CA PRO A 258 -4.44 10.61 4.82
C PRO A 258 -4.56 10.22 3.35
N TRP A 259 -3.75 9.27 2.88
CA TRP A 259 -3.75 8.87 1.46
C TRP A 259 -3.81 7.36 1.26
N GLY A 260 -2.84 6.62 1.79
CA GLY A 260 -2.79 5.16 1.69
C GLY A 260 -3.75 4.51 2.67
N VAL A 261 -4.57 3.58 2.20
CA VAL A 261 -5.52 2.84 3.05
C VAL A 261 -5.45 1.35 2.73
N ALA A 262 -5.38 0.51 3.76
CA ALA A 262 -5.42 -0.94 3.62
C ALA A 262 -6.16 -1.59 4.79
N ILE A 263 -6.79 -2.73 4.56
CA ILE A 263 -7.25 -3.60 5.66
C ILE A 263 -6.06 -4.46 6.05
N ALA A 264 -5.66 -4.39 7.32
CA ALA A 264 -4.54 -5.16 7.84
C ALA A 264 -4.81 -6.68 7.68
N PRO A 265 -3.78 -7.47 7.30
CA PRO A 265 -3.90 -8.93 7.27
C PRO A 265 -4.44 -9.49 8.58
N SER A 266 -5.14 -10.63 8.52
CA SER A 266 -5.64 -11.31 9.74
C SER A 266 -4.53 -11.76 10.69
N THR A 267 -3.29 -11.81 10.20
CA THR A 267 -2.07 -12.16 10.94
C THR A 267 -1.28 -10.93 11.38
N PHE A 268 -1.80 -9.72 11.20
CA PHE A 268 -1.07 -8.47 11.45
C PHE A 268 -1.08 -8.07 12.94
N SER A 269 -0.83 -9.06 13.81
CA SER A 269 -0.73 -8.93 15.26
C SER A 269 -1.87 -8.09 15.88
N LYS A 270 -1.55 -7.08 16.70
CA LYS A 270 -2.49 -6.22 17.43
C LYS A 270 -3.56 -5.61 16.52
N PHE A 271 -3.22 -5.32 15.27
CA PHE A 271 -4.10 -4.60 14.34
C PHE A 271 -4.69 -5.52 13.27
N ALA A 272 -4.74 -6.84 13.49
CA ALA A 272 -5.37 -7.77 12.56
C ALA A 272 -6.80 -7.32 12.17
N GLY A 273 -7.06 -7.17 10.88
CA GLY A 273 -8.36 -6.74 10.34
C GLY A 273 -8.70 -5.25 10.54
N ALA A 274 -7.83 -4.45 11.16
CA ALA A 274 -8.03 -3.01 11.30
C ALA A 274 -7.90 -2.28 9.96
N LEU A 275 -8.54 -1.12 9.86
CA LEU A 275 -8.26 -0.16 8.80
C LEU A 275 -6.95 0.55 9.10
N LEU A 276 -5.93 0.35 8.29
CA LEU A 276 -4.67 1.08 8.34
C LEU A 276 -4.77 2.31 7.44
N VAL A 277 -4.42 3.48 8.00
CA VAL A 277 -4.39 4.75 7.27
C VAL A 277 -2.99 5.34 7.38
N GLY A 278 -2.31 5.40 6.24
CA GLY A 278 -1.03 6.08 6.06
C GLY A 278 -1.25 7.58 5.89
N ASN A 279 -0.48 8.37 6.64
CA ASN A 279 -0.60 9.83 6.70
C ASN A 279 0.60 10.45 6.00
N PHE A 280 0.39 11.01 4.81
CA PHE A 280 1.46 11.63 4.03
C PHE A 280 2.18 12.72 4.82
N GLY A 281 1.42 13.56 5.54
CA GLY A 281 1.96 14.76 6.17
C GLY A 281 2.82 14.53 7.41
N ASN A 282 2.80 13.33 8.02
CA ASN A 282 3.74 13.01 9.11
C ASN A 282 4.40 11.63 8.98
N GLY A 283 3.98 10.79 8.04
CA GLY A 283 4.53 9.46 7.83
C GLY A 283 4.00 8.35 8.75
N ASN A 284 3.11 8.68 9.68
CA ASN A 284 2.58 7.70 10.63
C ASN A 284 1.49 6.82 9.98
N ILE A 285 1.44 5.57 10.42
CA ILE A 285 0.34 4.64 10.08
C ILE A 285 -0.53 4.44 11.32
N ASN A 286 -1.77 4.89 11.23
CA ASN A 286 -2.75 4.77 12.30
C ASN A 286 -3.74 3.64 11.98
N ALA A 287 -4.03 2.80 12.97
CA ALA A 287 -4.97 1.70 12.87
C ALA A 287 -6.31 2.09 13.50
N PHE A 288 -7.40 1.87 12.77
CA PHE A 288 -8.76 2.18 13.19
C PHE A 288 -9.63 0.93 13.13
N ASP A 289 -10.62 0.86 14.01
CA ASP A 289 -11.67 -0.14 13.91
C ASP A 289 -12.42 0.05 12.58
N LEU A 290 -12.51 -1.01 11.78
CA LEU A 290 -13.09 -0.96 10.44
C LEU A 290 -14.60 -0.61 10.46
N THR A 291 -15.28 -0.92 11.56
CA THR A 291 -16.71 -0.70 11.73
C THR A 291 -16.96 0.65 12.36
N THR A 292 -16.34 0.97 13.50
CA THR A 292 -16.66 2.18 14.27
C THR A 292 -15.85 3.39 13.84
N GLY A 293 -14.65 3.20 13.28
CA GLY A 293 -13.68 4.24 12.99
C GLY A 293 -12.91 4.74 14.21
N SER A 294 -13.03 4.06 15.36
CA SER A 294 -12.28 4.40 16.57
C SER A 294 -10.80 4.09 16.41
N LEU A 295 -9.93 4.98 16.91
CA LEU A 295 -8.49 4.76 16.89
C LEU A 295 -8.11 3.58 17.80
N LEU A 296 -7.43 2.57 17.23
CA LEU A 296 -6.87 1.42 17.95
C LEU A 296 -5.41 1.65 18.36
N GLY A 297 -4.71 2.52 17.62
CA GLY A 297 -3.34 2.93 17.93
C GLY A 297 -2.55 3.30 16.67
N THR A 298 -1.27 3.59 16.87
CA THR A 298 -0.30 3.86 15.80
C THR A 298 0.66 2.67 15.72
N LEU A 299 1.04 2.26 14.51
CA LEU A 299 2.05 1.21 14.32
C LEU A 299 3.36 1.62 15.00
N GLN A 300 3.99 0.69 15.69
CA GLN A 300 5.25 0.90 16.39
C GLN A 300 6.34 -0.07 15.92
N ASP A 301 7.59 0.36 16.01
CA ASP A 301 8.77 -0.48 15.82
C ASP A 301 8.96 -1.45 17.01
N THR A 302 9.99 -2.30 16.94
CA THR A 302 10.31 -3.25 18.02
C THR A 302 10.81 -2.58 19.31
N LYS A 303 11.00 -1.26 19.32
CA LYS A 303 11.41 -0.46 20.49
C LYS A 303 10.24 0.34 21.07
N GLY A 304 9.05 0.23 20.50
CA GLY A 304 7.85 0.96 20.92
C GLY A 304 7.74 2.38 20.35
N ASN A 305 8.63 2.80 19.45
CA ASN A 305 8.51 4.10 18.78
C ASN A 305 7.50 4.01 17.65
N PRO A 306 6.70 5.06 17.37
CA PRO A 306 5.87 5.10 16.17
C PRO A 306 6.71 4.87 14.91
N ILE A 307 6.22 4.01 14.01
CA ILE A 307 6.80 3.90 12.67
C ILE A 307 6.42 5.15 11.89
N GLN A 308 7.45 5.85 11.44
CA GLN A 308 7.34 7.09 10.71
C GLN A 308 8.10 6.97 9.39
N ILE A 309 7.35 6.95 8.28
CA ILE A 309 7.88 6.88 6.92
C ILE A 309 7.63 8.24 6.26
N GLU A 310 8.66 9.06 6.12
CA GLU A 310 8.55 10.36 5.45
C GLU A 310 7.86 10.24 4.09
N GLY A 311 6.93 11.15 3.77
CA GLY A 311 6.24 11.18 2.48
C GLY A 311 5.50 9.88 2.12
N LEU A 312 4.92 9.21 3.11
CA LEU A 312 4.17 7.98 2.94
C LEU A 312 2.91 8.19 2.07
N TRP A 313 2.92 7.63 0.87
CA TRP A 313 1.80 7.66 -0.05
C TRP A 313 0.96 6.38 0.06
N ALA A 314 1.37 5.28 -0.57
CA ALA A 314 0.55 4.08 -0.68
C ALA A 314 0.81 3.05 0.42
N LEU A 315 -0.23 2.26 0.69
CA LEU A 315 -0.17 1.02 1.47
C LEU A 315 -0.82 -0.10 0.64
N LEU A 316 -0.19 -1.28 0.59
CA LEU A 316 -0.72 -2.42 -0.17
C LEU A 316 -0.43 -3.74 0.54
N VAL A 317 -1.42 -4.60 0.72
CA VAL A 317 -1.21 -5.96 1.23
C VAL A 317 -0.72 -6.87 0.10
N GLY A 318 0.24 -7.75 0.40
CA GLY A 318 0.77 -8.68 -0.61
C GLY A 318 -0.29 -9.66 -1.14
N ASN A 319 -0.12 -10.11 -2.39
CA ASN A 319 -1.09 -10.98 -3.07
C ASN A 319 -0.82 -12.49 -2.94
N GLY A 320 0.21 -12.90 -2.19
CA GLY A 320 0.62 -14.30 -2.01
C GLY A 320 1.26 -14.94 -3.24
N LYS A 321 1.54 -14.12 -4.27
CA LYS A 321 2.21 -14.49 -5.52
C LYS A 321 3.42 -13.59 -5.71
N THR A 322 3.64 -13.07 -6.92
CA THR A 322 4.79 -12.22 -7.21
C THR A 322 4.69 -10.87 -6.49
N GLY A 323 3.48 -10.41 -6.16
CA GLY A 323 3.23 -9.17 -5.43
C GLY A 323 3.38 -9.28 -3.91
N GLY A 324 4.04 -10.33 -3.41
CA GLY A 324 4.50 -10.39 -2.03
C GLY A 324 3.64 -11.17 -1.05
N ASP A 325 4.10 -11.23 0.20
CA ASP A 325 3.50 -12.03 1.27
C ASP A 325 2.17 -11.42 1.72
N THR A 326 1.13 -12.25 1.84
CA THR A 326 -0.21 -11.82 2.29
C THR A 326 -0.23 -11.34 3.75
N ASN A 327 0.82 -11.63 4.51
CA ASN A 327 0.98 -11.22 5.89
C ASN A 327 1.75 -9.90 6.04
N MET A 328 2.30 -9.36 4.95
CA MET A 328 3.06 -8.11 4.94
C MET A 328 2.24 -6.95 4.37
N LEU A 329 2.57 -5.76 4.84
CA LEU A 329 2.11 -4.50 4.27
C LEU A 329 3.27 -3.86 3.50
N TYR A 330 3.08 -3.57 2.23
CA TYR A 330 4.03 -2.86 1.40
C TYR A 330 3.68 -1.37 1.37
N PHE A 331 4.69 -0.51 1.17
CA PHE A 331 4.50 0.93 1.10
C PHE A 331 5.34 1.56 -0.01
N ALA A 332 4.88 2.72 -0.50
CA ALA A 332 5.63 3.63 -1.37
C ALA A 332 5.67 5.02 -0.74
N ALA A 333 6.83 5.66 -0.81
CA ALA A 333 7.07 6.94 -0.17
C ALA A 333 8.04 7.83 -0.97
N GLY A 334 7.71 9.12 -1.05
CA GLY A 334 8.59 10.17 -1.58
C GLY A 334 9.38 10.83 -0.44
N ILE A 335 10.68 10.54 -0.33
CA ILE A 335 11.51 10.92 0.83
C ILE A 335 12.51 12.02 0.44
N SER A 336 12.90 12.90 1.37
CA SER A 336 13.97 13.88 1.11
C SER A 336 15.37 13.31 1.26
N ASN A 337 15.53 12.26 2.07
CA ASN A 337 16.85 11.71 2.44
C ASN A 337 17.83 12.78 2.99
N GLY A 338 17.29 13.85 3.59
CA GLY A 338 18.09 14.95 4.13
C GLY A 338 18.71 15.89 3.09
N ASP A 339 18.27 15.84 1.83
CA ASP A 339 18.65 16.80 0.80
C ASP A 339 17.44 17.56 0.22
N THR A 340 17.66 18.36 -0.82
CA THR A 340 16.64 19.23 -1.42
C THR A 340 15.84 18.56 -2.55
N LYS A 341 16.20 17.33 -2.92
CA LYS A 341 15.52 16.53 -3.94
C LYS A 341 14.51 15.61 -3.26
N VAL A 342 13.53 15.18 -4.05
CA VAL A 342 12.65 14.09 -3.65
C VAL A 342 13.20 12.80 -4.26
N HIS A 343 13.35 11.80 -3.41
CA HIS A 343 13.79 10.44 -3.69
C HIS A 343 12.65 9.46 -3.47
N GLY A 344 12.81 8.22 -3.88
CA GLY A 344 11.83 7.17 -3.67
C GLY A 344 12.26 6.10 -2.70
N LEU A 345 11.28 5.58 -1.99
CA LEU A 345 11.40 4.39 -1.16
C LEU A 345 10.19 3.48 -1.39
N PHE A 346 10.48 2.24 -1.77
CA PHE A 346 9.53 1.13 -1.74
C PHE A 346 10.00 0.13 -0.67
N GLY A 347 9.11 -0.25 0.23
CA GLY A 347 9.46 -1.11 1.35
C GLY A 347 8.30 -1.95 1.84
N SER A 348 8.57 -2.70 2.91
CA SER A 348 7.58 -3.55 3.57
C SER A 348 7.61 -3.38 5.08
N LEU A 349 6.47 -3.62 5.71
CA LEU A 349 6.25 -3.72 7.15
C LEU A 349 5.78 -5.12 7.46
N ALA A 350 6.61 -5.85 8.21
CA ALA A 350 6.30 -7.20 8.66
C ALA A 350 5.76 -7.17 10.11
N PRO A 351 4.68 -7.91 10.42
CA PRO A 351 4.27 -8.12 11.81
C PRO A 351 5.32 -8.95 12.57
N PRO A 352 5.28 -8.96 13.92
CA PRO A 352 6.18 -9.77 14.74
C PRO A 352 6.27 -11.21 14.24
N ALA A 353 7.48 -11.77 14.19
CA ALA A 353 7.68 -13.14 13.79
C ALA A 353 6.95 -14.10 14.74
N THR A 354 6.15 -15.00 14.19
CA THR A 354 5.44 -16.01 14.96
C THR A 354 5.83 -17.38 14.43
N VAL A 355 6.47 -18.20 15.28
CA VAL A 355 6.75 -19.60 14.98
C VAL A 355 5.46 -20.39 15.13
N ILE A 356 4.96 -20.94 14.02
CA ILE A 356 3.78 -21.80 13.99
C ILE A 356 4.20 -23.26 14.14
N ASN A 357 5.28 -23.67 13.46
CA ASN A 357 5.80 -25.01 13.60
C ASN A 357 7.34 -25.05 13.65
N ALA A 358 7.83 -26.08 14.34
CA ALA A 358 9.23 -26.47 14.43
C ALA A 358 9.33 -27.96 14.10
N PHE A 359 10.20 -28.33 13.16
CA PHE A 359 10.41 -29.73 12.76
C PHE A 359 11.89 -30.01 12.54
N ASN A 360 12.32 -31.25 12.76
CA ASN A 360 13.65 -31.68 12.35
C ASN A 360 13.77 -31.58 10.81
N ALA A 361 14.82 -30.93 10.33
CA ALA A 361 15.03 -30.62 8.92
C ALA A 361 15.34 -31.86 8.07
N ALA A 362 15.95 -32.89 8.67
CA ALA A 362 16.33 -34.12 8.00
C ALA A 362 15.17 -35.14 7.98
N SER A 363 14.46 -35.30 9.11
CA SER A 363 13.40 -36.31 9.24
C SER A 363 11.98 -35.78 8.99
N GLY A 364 11.78 -34.45 9.03
CA GLY A 364 10.46 -33.84 8.97
C GLY A 364 9.60 -34.08 10.22
N ALA A 365 10.15 -34.73 11.25
CA ALA A 365 9.42 -35.10 12.46
C ALA A 365 9.10 -33.87 13.32
N SER A 366 7.88 -33.83 13.86
CA SER A 366 7.47 -32.93 14.94
C SER A 366 7.75 -33.56 16.30
N GLY A 367 8.41 -32.86 17.21
CA GLY A 367 8.69 -33.37 18.56
C GLY A 367 10.03 -32.91 19.12
N ALA A 368 10.58 -33.67 20.08
CA ALA A 368 11.90 -33.41 20.64
C ALA A 368 12.97 -33.52 19.54
N ILE A 369 13.70 -32.44 19.31
CA ILE A 369 14.81 -32.36 18.35
C ILE A 369 16.10 -32.50 19.13
N ALA A 370 16.94 -33.45 18.73
CA ALA A 370 18.14 -33.79 19.47
C ALA A 370 19.23 -32.73 19.25
N PRO A 371 20.13 -32.51 20.23
CA PRO A 371 21.29 -31.65 20.04
C PRO A 371 22.11 -32.06 18.81
N GLY A 372 22.45 -31.11 17.95
CA GLY A 372 23.21 -31.37 16.72
C GLY A 372 22.33 -31.57 15.47
N GLU A 373 21.01 -31.68 15.62
CA GLU A 373 20.08 -31.79 14.50
C GLU A 373 19.71 -30.42 13.92
N ALA A 374 19.50 -30.38 12.60
CA ALA A 374 19.01 -29.19 11.92
C ALA A 374 17.51 -28.99 12.19
N LEU A 375 17.14 -27.78 12.56
CA LEU A 375 15.77 -27.34 12.82
C LEU A 375 15.23 -26.56 11.62
N MET A 376 13.99 -26.84 11.22
CA MET A 376 13.21 -25.99 10.34
C MET A 376 12.07 -25.32 11.11
N LEU A 377 11.99 -23.99 10.99
CA LEU A 377 10.90 -23.18 11.52
C LEU A 377 9.98 -22.76 10.37
N SER A 378 8.68 -22.74 10.65
CA SER A 378 7.67 -22.19 9.73
C SER A 378 6.66 -21.35 10.50
N GLY A 379 6.19 -20.26 9.88
CA GLY A 379 5.27 -19.33 10.52
C GLY A 379 5.25 -17.97 9.86
N ILE A 380 4.77 -16.96 10.58
CA ILE A 380 4.57 -15.59 10.07
C ILE A 380 5.87 -14.80 10.21
N SER A 381 6.24 -14.06 9.17
CA SER A 381 7.45 -13.23 9.14
C SER A 381 8.74 -13.96 9.53
N ILE A 382 8.82 -15.28 9.27
CA ILE A 382 10.03 -16.07 9.50
C ILE A 382 10.94 -15.93 8.27
N GLY A 383 12.00 -15.13 8.41
CA GLY A 383 12.99 -14.88 7.35
C GLY A 383 14.03 -13.86 7.79
N PRO A 384 15.07 -13.60 6.98
CA PRO A 384 16.05 -12.58 7.31
C PRO A 384 15.41 -11.20 7.14
N SER A 385 14.99 -10.56 8.25
CA SER A 385 15.26 -9.16 8.61
C SER A 385 14.40 -8.69 9.82
N PRO A 386 15.01 -8.20 10.92
CA PRO A 386 16.42 -8.39 11.27
C PRO A 386 16.64 -9.84 11.70
N LEU A 387 17.89 -10.28 11.60
CA LEU A 387 18.36 -11.54 12.16
C LEU A 387 17.86 -11.69 13.60
N ALA A 388 16.96 -12.65 13.84
CA ALA A 388 16.88 -13.26 15.16
C ALA A 388 18.18 -14.04 15.38
N SER A 389 19.28 -13.35 15.70
CA SER A 389 20.51 -14.00 16.14
C SER A 389 20.35 -14.35 17.61
N GLY A 390 19.90 -15.57 17.89
CA GLY A 390 20.03 -16.16 19.21
C GLY A 390 21.46 -16.69 19.38
N LYS A 391 22.20 -16.21 20.39
CA LYS A 391 23.36 -16.96 20.89
C LYS A 391 22.81 -18.13 21.68
N ILE A 392 23.18 -19.35 21.29
CA ILE A 392 22.95 -20.54 22.12
C ILE A 392 24.00 -20.50 23.23
N PRO A 393 23.65 -20.28 24.51
CA PRO A 393 24.62 -20.37 25.58
C PRO A 393 25.11 -21.83 25.68
N LEU A 394 26.41 -21.99 25.91
CA LEU A 394 27.09 -23.29 26.06
C LEU A 394 26.47 -24.20 27.14
N SER A 395 25.60 -23.67 28.00
CA SER A 395 24.94 -24.37 29.11
C SER A 395 23.49 -24.82 28.83
N GLY A 396 22.95 -24.67 27.62
CA GLY A 396 21.72 -25.36 27.22
C GLY A 396 20.42 -24.93 27.92
N SER A 397 20.36 -23.74 28.52
CA SER A 397 19.11 -23.17 29.05
C SER A 397 18.73 -21.93 28.26
N VAL A 398 17.52 -21.92 27.70
CA VAL A 398 16.92 -20.74 27.08
C VAL A 398 16.36 -19.89 28.20
N ASP A 399 17.06 -18.81 28.55
CA ASP A 399 16.51 -17.80 29.44
C ASP A 399 15.43 -17.03 28.66
N THR A 400 14.16 -17.24 29.03
CA THR A 400 13.03 -16.53 28.43
C THR A 400 12.99 -15.12 28.99
N SER A 401 13.78 -14.22 28.40
CA SER A 401 13.44 -12.80 28.37
C SER A 401 13.70 -12.24 26.98
N LEU A 402 12.62 -12.06 26.23
CA LEU A 402 12.52 -11.14 25.10
C LEU A 402 11.43 -10.12 25.44
#